data_AF-A0A951RSG2-F1
#
_entry.id   AF-A0A951RSG2-F1
#
_cell.length_a   1.000
_cell.length_b   1.000
_cell.length_c   1.000
_cell.angle_alpha   90.00
_cell.angle_beta   90.00
_cell.angle_gamma   90.00
#
_symmetry.space_group_name_H-M   'P 1'
#
loop_
_entity.id
_entity.type
_entity.pdbx_description
1 polymer ?
#
loop_
_entity_poly.entity_id
_entity_poly.type
_entity_poly.pdbx_seq_one_letter_code
_entity_poly.pdbx_strand_id
1 'polypeptide(L)'
;MYWLATAADQRERAYIRRFSPPYWTVNFPRPMMAAVSATSAASLAVKLVFLKYNDLAGLIWDSVDQHDHPLLAYETRKDYAGVVWSFRWQSDGLKGLDAVNGPTLTIEGRDALGAAKTWYVRLWNYAVGTATDAVITLDFDDLDGGFLLPSEADPVYPRDIDRLFISLMADIYNPSDSTPIEPSPGIFAEHVADLTLSQISVSGPNTMLAIGDGHVRVHNLRLANGYDDVYNVTPARVMRNALYLGYRGWIDHYVGMSHYFSLTWNAGEARFIIDPAKANLNAAAELWHQDFLALAKTYGFKIVLSLSYELLDDHAPTAWKQRTHAGGAAQTGWSPPSTLIAPTNPSALSYLRDVWLALAAIQSSLSAAIIFQIGEPWWWHQLTGDQPPCFYDATTTTLYTSETANPVPTMHQSIFETPTPAQQDYLDWLGAKLGASTLWLRDQLKATYPAADVTLLFYAPQVLNPAAPMLVSVNYPISSWAYPAFDFLEIEDYDYVIDGDLPQHAAGLVAFADDLGYGPADCLYF
;
A
#
# COMPACT_ATOMS: atom_id res chain seq x y z
N MET A 1 7.32 14.17 6.47
CA MET A 1 6.53 14.96 5.51
C MET A 1 6.83 16.43 5.71
N TYR A 2 7.22 17.15 4.66
CA TYR A 2 7.49 18.58 4.71
C TYR A 2 6.25 19.33 4.22
N TRP A 3 5.52 19.98 5.12
CA TRP A 3 4.35 20.77 4.78
C TRP A 3 4.70 22.25 4.78
N LEU A 4 4.33 22.95 3.71
CA LEU A 4 4.36 24.41 3.71
C LEU A 4 3.25 25.00 4.58
N ALA A 5 2.11 24.31 4.66
CA ALA A 5 0.98 24.70 5.50
C ALA A 5 1.09 24.14 6.92
N THR A 6 0.46 24.82 7.86
CA THR A 6 0.32 24.43 9.26
C THR A 6 -1.15 24.45 9.68
N ALA A 7 -1.45 23.93 10.87
CA ALA A 7 -2.81 24.03 11.43
C ALA A 7 -3.27 25.49 11.66
N ALA A 8 -2.33 26.44 11.75
CA ALA A 8 -2.65 27.87 11.86
C ALA A 8 -3.21 28.46 10.56
N ASP A 9 -2.98 27.79 9.42
CA ASP A 9 -3.46 28.23 8.10
C ASP A 9 -4.91 27.80 7.81
N GLN A 10 -5.55 27.07 8.74
CA GLN A 10 -6.96 26.72 8.67
C GLN A 10 -7.85 27.97 8.79
N ARG A 11 -8.52 28.34 7.70
CA ARG A 11 -9.42 29.51 7.66
C ARG A 11 -10.86 29.19 8.05
N GLU A 12 -11.31 27.99 7.73
CA GLU A 12 -12.65 27.49 8.00
C GLU A 12 -12.57 26.22 8.84
N ARG A 13 -13.53 26.05 9.74
CA ARG A 13 -13.59 24.90 10.64
C ARG A 13 -15.00 24.33 10.69
N ALA A 14 -15.06 23.01 10.68
CA ALA A 14 -16.25 22.22 11.00
C ALA A 14 -16.01 21.47 12.32
N TYR A 15 -16.90 20.55 12.65
CA TYR A 15 -16.78 19.72 13.85
C TYR A 15 -17.11 18.27 13.54
N ILE A 16 -16.29 17.36 14.06
CA ILE A 16 -16.53 15.92 14.08
C ILE A 16 -16.76 15.46 15.51
N ARG A 17 -17.39 14.30 15.68
CA ARG A 17 -17.41 13.62 16.98
C ARG A 17 -16.08 12.87 17.15
N ARG A 18 -15.59 12.77 18.39
CA ARG A 18 -14.54 11.78 18.73
C ARG A 18 -15.00 10.40 18.27
N PHE A 19 -14.03 9.54 17.93
CA PHE A 19 -14.28 8.18 17.45
C PHE A 19 -15.08 8.10 16.14
N SER A 20 -15.19 9.20 15.38
CA SER A 20 -15.80 9.17 14.05
C SER A 20 -15.09 8.14 13.14
N PRO A 21 -15.83 7.22 12.51
CA PRO A 21 -15.28 6.08 11.75
C PRO A 21 -14.14 6.39 10.76
N PRO A 22 -14.18 7.48 9.97
CA PRO A 22 -13.13 7.74 8.98
C PRO A 22 -11.73 7.96 9.56
N TYR A 23 -11.61 8.36 10.83
CA TYR A 23 -10.35 8.82 11.42
C TYR A 23 -9.62 7.75 12.23
N TRP A 24 -10.18 6.54 12.31
CA TRP A 24 -9.49 5.40 12.88
C TRP A 24 -8.41 4.89 11.92
N THR A 25 -7.35 4.33 12.50
CA THR A 25 -6.24 3.71 11.75
C THR A 25 -5.98 2.30 12.23
N VAL A 26 -5.24 1.53 11.43
CA VAL A 26 -4.74 0.21 11.83
C VAL A 26 -3.22 0.17 11.80
N ASN A 27 -2.62 -0.58 12.70
CA ASN A 27 -1.18 -0.86 12.65
C ASN A 27 -0.91 -2.32 13.04
N PHE A 28 0.08 -2.94 12.43
CA PHE A 28 0.37 -4.36 12.58
C PHE A 28 1.84 -4.66 12.19
N PRO A 29 2.44 -5.73 12.73
CA PRO A 29 3.76 -6.17 12.29
C PRO A 29 3.66 -6.87 10.92
N ARG A 30 4.65 -6.69 10.06
CA ARG A 30 4.79 -7.57 8.89
C ARG A 30 5.18 -8.99 9.34
N PRO A 31 4.67 -10.05 8.69
CA PRO A 31 3.98 -10.04 7.41
C PRO A 31 2.44 -10.02 7.49
N MET A 32 1.85 -9.89 8.69
CA MET A 32 0.39 -9.73 8.85
C MET A 32 -0.11 -8.54 8.01
N MET A 33 -1.37 -8.61 7.57
CA MET A 33 -2.05 -7.50 6.88
C MET A 33 -3.35 -7.14 7.60
N ALA A 34 -3.73 -5.87 7.57
CA ALA A 34 -5.04 -5.43 8.00
C ALA A 34 -5.49 -4.17 7.24
N ALA A 35 -6.80 -3.96 7.19
CA ALA A 35 -7.41 -2.76 6.61
C ALA A 35 -8.60 -2.31 7.47
N VAL A 36 -8.85 -1.00 7.49
CA VAL A 36 -10.02 -0.40 8.13
C VAL A 36 -10.82 0.41 7.12
N SER A 37 -12.14 0.26 7.14
CA SER A 37 -13.07 0.99 6.29
C SER A 37 -14.22 1.58 7.11
N ALA A 38 -14.63 2.80 6.76
CA ALA A 38 -15.76 3.48 7.38
C ALA A 38 -17.07 3.08 6.65
N THR A 39 -17.82 2.15 7.23
CA THR A 39 -19.02 1.59 6.58
C THR A 39 -20.25 2.48 6.74
N SER A 40 -20.25 3.40 7.70
CA SER A 40 -21.24 4.48 7.82
C SER A 40 -20.70 5.62 8.71
N ALA A 41 -21.52 6.64 8.99
CA ALA A 41 -21.18 7.70 9.94
C ALA A 41 -21.01 7.20 11.40
N ALA A 42 -21.52 6.00 11.73
CA ALA A 42 -21.48 5.42 13.07
C ALA A 42 -21.02 3.95 13.07
N SER A 43 -20.33 3.51 12.01
CA SER A 43 -19.76 2.16 11.94
C SER A 43 -18.47 2.10 11.12
N LEU A 44 -17.58 1.22 11.53
CA LEU A 44 -16.38 0.82 10.79
C LEU A 44 -16.24 -0.70 10.77
N ALA A 45 -15.52 -1.20 9.78
CA ALA A 45 -15.12 -2.59 9.67
C ALA A 45 -13.59 -2.68 9.61
N VAL A 46 -13.04 -3.73 10.22
CA VAL A 46 -11.62 -4.09 10.16
C VAL A 46 -11.50 -5.51 9.64
N LYS A 47 -10.68 -5.70 8.60
CA LYS A 47 -10.31 -7.00 8.06
C LYS A 47 -8.87 -7.29 8.43
N LEU A 48 -8.59 -8.49 8.92
CA LEU A 48 -7.27 -8.90 9.39
C LEU A 48 -6.84 -10.22 8.73
N VAL A 49 -5.56 -10.32 8.40
CA VAL A 49 -4.92 -11.52 7.81
C VAL A 49 -3.68 -11.83 8.65
N PHE A 50 -3.80 -12.80 9.55
CA PHE A 50 -2.71 -13.25 10.42
C PHE A 50 -1.92 -14.36 9.73
N LEU A 51 -0.60 -14.37 9.94
CA LEU A 51 0.33 -15.34 9.36
C LEU A 51 1.12 -16.13 10.42
N LYS A 52 1.24 -15.60 11.65
CA LYS A 52 1.88 -16.23 12.80
C LYS A 52 0.95 -16.29 14.00
N TYR A 53 1.20 -17.25 14.89
CA TYR A 53 0.38 -17.42 16.10
C TYR A 53 0.45 -16.22 17.07
N ASN A 54 1.52 -15.43 17.03
CA ASN A 54 1.68 -14.25 17.87
C ASN A 54 1.42 -12.92 17.14
N ASP A 55 0.85 -12.95 15.94
CA ASP A 55 0.50 -11.72 15.23
C ASP A 55 -0.60 -10.94 15.99
N LEU A 56 -0.46 -9.62 16.02
CA LEU A 56 -1.36 -8.70 16.71
C LEU A 56 -1.45 -7.39 15.93
N ALA A 57 -2.66 -6.97 15.62
CA ALA A 57 -2.95 -5.64 15.08
C ALA A 57 -3.54 -4.73 16.16
N GLY A 58 -3.45 -3.42 15.91
CA GLY A 58 -4.13 -2.39 16.67
C GLY A 58 -5.13 -1.65 15.83
N LEU A 59 -6.34 -1.45 16.34
CA LEU A 59 -7.26 -0.42 15.87
C LEU A 59 -7.04 0.84 16.74
N ILE A 60 -6.67 1.94 16.10
CA ILE A 60 -6.06 3.10 16.77
C ILE A 60 -6.89 4.36 16.58
N TRP A 61 -7.06 5.09 17.67
CA TRP A 61 -7.53 6.47 17.69
C TRP A 61 -6.49 7.35 18.35
N ASP A 62 -5.91 8.27 17.59
CA ASP A 62 -4.96 9.26 18.09
C ASP A 62 -5.65 10.55 18.56
N SER A 63 -5.12 11.17 19.60
CA SER A 63 -5.54 12.53 20.00
C SER A 63 -4.93 13.62 19.13
N VAL A 64 -3.92 13.26 18.33
CA VAL A 64 -3.20 14.14 17.40
C VAL A 64 -3.37 13.58 16.00
N ASP A 65 -3.90 14.39 15.09
CA ASP A 65 -3.94 14.02 13.69
C ASP A 65 -2.55 14.15 13.06
N GLN A 66 -1.98 13.00 12.65
CA GLN A 66 -0.69 12.93 11.96
C GLN A 66 -0.83 12.52 10.48
N HIS A 67 -2.05 12.27 10.01
CA HIS A 67 -2.31 11.67 8.71
C HIS A 67 -2.91 12.65 7.71
N ASP A 68 -3.79 13.54 8.16
CA ASP A 68 -4.41 14.51 7.26
C ASP A 68 -3.43 15.65 6.95
N HIS A 69 -3.63 16.26 5.77
CA HIS A 69 -2.96 17.51 5.45
C HIS A 69 -3.24 18.55 6.56
N PRO A 70 -2.28 19.40 6.97
CA PRO A 70 -2.46 20.33 8.10
C PRO A 70 -3.68 21.26 7.99
N LEU A 71 -4.11 21.58 6.77
CA LEU A 71 -5.33 22.38 6.51
C LEU A 71 -6.65 21.63 6.83
N LEU A 72 -6.61 20.31 6.90
CA LEU A 72 -7.77 19.42 6.99
C LEU A 72 -7.79 18.56 8.26
N ALA A 73 -6.67 18.53 8.98
CA ALA A 73 -6.51 17.82 10.24
C ALA A 73 -7.50 18.29 11.33
N TYR A 74 -7.91 17.35 12.19
CA TYR A 74 -8.67 17.68 13.39
C TYR A 74 -7.79 18.28 14.49
N GLU A 75 -8.40 19.06 15.39
CA GLU A 75 -7.69 19.70 16.50
C GLU A 75 -7.08 18.66 17.45
N THR A 76 -5.89 18.94 17.96
CA THR A 76 -5.34 18.14 19.06
C THR A 76 -6.11 18.43 20.34
N ARG A 77 -6.80 17.42 20.88
CA ARG A 77 -7.43 17.50 22.20
C ARG A 77 -7.23 16.21 22.99
N LYS A 78 -6.41 16.31 24.03
CA LYS A 78 -6.03 15.18 24.91
C LYS A 78 -6.93 15.00 26.13
N ASP A 79 -7.85 15.94 26.37
CA ASP A 79 -8.81 15.86 27.48
C ASP A 79 -10.08 15.10 27.04
N TYR A 80 -10.29 13.94 27.64
CA TYR A 80 -11.44 13.04 27.48
C TYR A 80 -12.39 13.10 28.69
N ALA A 81 -12.19 14.00 29.66
CA ALA A 81 -13.06 14.11 30.81
C ALA A 81 -14.52 14.35 30.37
N GLY A 82 -15.45 13.63 31.00
CA GLY A 82 -16.88 13.61 30.66
C GLY A 82 -17.23 12.93 29.33
N VAL A 83 -16.28 12.32 28.62
CA VAL A 83 -16.60 11.53 27.42
C VAL A 83 -17.16 10.18 27.82
N VAL A 84 -18.36 9.85 27.34
CA VAL A 84 -18.91 8.50 27.35
C VAL A 84 -18.96 7.97 25.93
N TRP A 85 -18.23 6.88 25.66
CA TRP A 85 -18.16 6.21 24.37
C TRP A 85 -18.86 4.87 24.43
N SER A 86 -19.85 4.66 23.57
CA SER A 86 -20.57 3.39 23.42
C SER A 86 -20.55 2.91 21.98
N PHE A 87 -20.42 1.60 21.79
CA PHE A 87 -20.47 0.96 20.48
C PHE A 87 -20.83 -0.52 20.63
N ARG A 88 -21.39 -1.10 19.58
CA ARG A 88 -21.58 -2.55 19.45
C ARG A 88 -20.35 -3.15 18.76
N TRP A 89 -19.72 -4.08 19.46
CA TRP A 89 -18.65 -4.94 18.97
C TRP A 89 -19.24 -6.20 18.34
N GLN A 90 -18.79 -6.55 17.13
CA GLN A 90 -19.09 -7.84 16.51
C GLN A 90 -17.82 -8.39 15.84
N SER A 91 -17.37 -9.58 16.22
CA SER A 91 -16.13 -10.15 15.70
C SER A 91 -16.26 -11.61 15.29
N ASP A 92 -15.52 -12.01 14.25
CA ASP A 92 -15.35 -13.40 13.81
C ASP A 92 -13.86 -13.70 13.61
N GLY A 93 -13.41 -14.90 13.98
CA GLY A 93 -12.00 -15.30 13.92
C GLY A 93 -11.03 -14.60 14.90
N LEU A 94 -11.52 -13.69 15.75
CA LEU A 94 -10.74 -13.02 16.81
C LEU A 94 -10.91 -13.69 18.18
N LYS A 95 -9.95 -13.52 19.09
CA LYS A 95 -10.17 -13.85 20.51
C LYS A 95 -11.42 -13.14 21.02
N GLY A 96 -12.25 -13.88 21.76
CA GLY A 96 -13.41 -13.31 22.46
C GLY A 96 -13.00 -12.25 23.48
N LEU A 97 -13.88 -11.27 23.71
CA LEU A 97 -13.73 -10.21 24.70
C LEU A 97 -13.39 -10.74 26.10
N ASP A 98 -14.01 -11.86 26.49
CA ASP A 98 -13.87 -12.50 27.79
C ASP A 98 -12.57 -13.31 27.96
N ALA A 99 -11.80 -13.53 26.90
CA ALA A 99 -10.57 -14.31 26.96
C ALA A 99 -9.45 -13.60 27.73
N VAL A 100 -8.47 -14.38 28.22
CA VAL A 100 -7.28 -13.85 28.93
C VAL A 100 -6.47 -12.90 28.03
N ASN A 101 -6.26 -13.30 26.78
CA ASN A 101 -5.62 -12.48 25.74
C ASN A 101 -6.68 -11.88 24.81
N GLY A 102 -7.83 -11.47 25.37
CA GLY A 102 -8.89 -10.83 24.61
C GLY A 102 -8.57 -9.38 24.24
N PRO A 103 -9.39 -8.76 23.38
CA PRO A 103 -9.27 -7.34 23.03
C PRO A 103 -9.17 -6.45 24.27
N THR A 104 -8.07 -5.68 24.34
CA THR A 104 -7.77 -4.74 25.42
C THR A 104 -7.60 -3.35 24.83
N LEU A 105 -8.26 -2.37 25.45
CA LEU A 105 -8.03 -0.96 25.16
C LEU A 105 -6.80 -0.50 25.96
N THR A 106 -5.69 -0.33 25.25
CA THR A 106 -4.48 0.30 25.77
C THR A 106 -4.62 1.81 25.60
N ILE A 107 -4.51 2.54 26.71
CA ILE A 107 -4.56 4.01 26.75
C ILE A 107 -3.17 4.49 27.09
N GLU A 108 -2.58 5.31 26.24
CA GLU A 108 -1.27 5.93 26.47
C GLU A 108 -1.46 7.42 26.73
N GLY A 109 -0.77 7.96 27.73
CA GLY A 109 -0.90 9.37 28.11
C GLY A 109 -0.03 9.74 29.30
N ARG A 110 -0.52 10.67 30.12
CA ARG A 110 0.12 11.05 31.38
C ARG A 110 -0.86 10.94 32.53
N ASP A 111 -0.36 10.58 33.71
CA ASP A 111 -1.13 10.63 34.94
C ASP A 111 -1.38 12.08 35.43
N ALA A 112 -2.07 12.23 36.56
CA ALA A 112 -2.38 13.54 37.15
C ALA A 112 -1.14 14.35 37.58
N LEU A 113 0.03 13.72 37.70
CA LEU A 113 1.31 14.37 38.02
C LEU A 113 2.11 14.71 36.74
N GLY A 114 1.58 14.37 35.56
CA GLY A 114 2.24 14.59 34.28
C GLY A 114 3.24 13.51 33.89
N ALA A 115 3.33 12.39 34.63
CA ALA A 115 4.23 11.29 34.30
C ALA A 115 3.62 10.40 33.22
N ALA A 116 4.42 9.99 32.22
CA ALA A 116 3.96 9.08 31.18
C ALA A 116 3.41 7.78 31.79
N LYS A 117 2.21 7.39 31.37
CA LYS A 117 1.52 6.21 31.89
C LYS A 117 0.75 5.50 30.77
N THR A 118 0.68 4.18 30.90
CA THR A 118 -0.15 3.32 30.06
C THR A 118 -1.15 2.59 30.96
N TRP A 119 -2.42 2.61 30.57
CA TRP A 119 -3.49 1.84 31.22
C TRP A 119 -3.97 0.73 30.29
N TYR A 120 -4.32 -0.42 30.86
CA TYR A 120 -4.84 -1.57 30.14
C TYR A 120 -6.28 -1.84 30.57
N VAL A 121 -7.22 -1.37 29.77
CA VAL A 121 -8.66 -1.49 30.02
C VAL A 121 -9.17 -2.73 29.32
N ARG A 122 -9.55 -3.75 30.10
CA ARG A 122 -10.18 -4.96 29.56
C ARG A 122 -11.62 -4.67 29.15
N LEU A 123 -11.89 -4.66 27.85
CA LEU A 123 -13.18 -4.26 27.29
C LEU A 123 -14.37 -5.08 27.83
N TRP A 124 -14.15 -6.36 28.14
CA TRP A 124 -15.18 -7.24 28.68
C TRP A 124 -15.76 -6.78 30.01
N ASN A 125 -14.98 -6.06 30.83
CA ASN A 125 -15.46 -5.54 32.11
C ASN A 125 -16.57 -4.49 31.92
N TYR A 126 -16.69 -3.94 30.70
CA TYR A 126 -17.63 -2.89 30.30
C TYR A 126 -18.62 -3.36 29.23
N ALA A 127 -18.70 -4.67 28.98
CA ALA A 127 -19.47 -5.27 27.91
C ALA A 127 -20.79 -5.88 28.40
N VAL A 128 -21.85 -5.72 27.62
CA VAL A 128 -23.13 -6.42 27.78
C VAL A 128 -23.44 -7.19 26.50
N GLY A 129 -23.40 -8.52 26.57
CA GLY A 129 -23.61 -9.40 25.43
C GLY A 129 -22.82 -10.70 25.54
N THR A 130 -22.34 -11.20 24.42
CA THR A 130 -21.47 -12.39 24.32
C THR A 130 -20.01 -11.98 24.06
N ALA A 131 -19.10 -12.95 24.14
CA ALA A 131 -17.68 -12.75 23.86
C ALA A 131 -17.38 -12.14 22.47
N THR A 132 -18.26 -12.33 21.50
CA THR A 132 -18.06 -11.89 20.10
C THR A 132 -19.15 -10.94 19.59
N ASP A 133 -20.19 -10.67 20.38
CA ASP A 133 -21.25 -9.70 20.06
C ASP A 133 -21.74 -9.03 21.34
N ALA A 134 -21.25 -7.81 21.61
CA ALA A 134 -21.58 -7.09 22.85
C ALA A 134 -21.62 -5.59 22.62
N VAL A 135 -22.45 -4.91 23.43
CA VAL A 135 -22.40 -3.45 23.56
C VAL A 135 -21.39 -3.11 24.65
N ILE A 136 -20.39 -2.30 24.30
CA ILE A 136 -19.37 -1.81 25.23
C ILE A 136 -19.67 -0.35 25.51
N THR A 137 -19.62 0.06 26.79
CA THR A 137 -19.80 1.45 27.21
C THR A 137 -18.66 1.87 28.13
N LEU A 138 -17.88 2.85 27.72
CA LEU A 138 -16.72 3.38 28.43
C LEU A 138 -17.01 4.81 28.87
N ASP A 139 -17.13 5.04 30.17
CA ASP A 139 -17.22 6.38 30.77
C ASP A 139 -15.82 6.79 31.25
N PHE A 140 -15.18 7.75 30.57
CA PHE A 140 -13.81 8.17 30.88
C PHE A 140 -13.64 8.83 32.25
N ASP A 141 -14.74 9.25 32.90
CA ASP A 141 -14.68 9.76 34.28
C ASP A 141 -14.76 8.62 35.33
N ASP A 142 -15.18 7.42 34.92
CA ASP A 142 -15.32 6.21 35.76
C ASP A 142 -14.76 4.97 35.01
N LEU A 143 -13.53 5.12 34.49
CA LEU A 143 -12.84 4.09 33.73
C LEU A 143 -11.64 3.55 34.51
N ASP A 144 -11.61 2.24 34.71
CA ASP A 144 -10.53 1.51 35.38
C ASP A 144 -9.83 0.58 34.39
N GLY A 145 -8.50 0.62 34.40
CA GLY A 145 -7.68 -0.48 33.92
C GLY A 145 -7.69 -1.67 34.89
N GLY A 146 -7.18 -2.81 34.43
CA GLY A 146 -7.06 -4.03 35.24
C GLY A 146 -7.86 -5.21 34.68
N PHE A 147 -7.46 -6.43 35.06
CA PHE A 147 -8.11 -7.65 34.58
C PHE A 147 -9.31 -8.02 35.48
N LEU A 148 -9.11 -8.04 36.80
CA LEU A 148 -10.12 -8.36 37.82
C LEU A 148 -10.59 -7.10 38.57
N LEU A 149 -11.71 -6.52 38.15
CA LEU A 149 -12.33 -5.39 38.86
C LEU A 149 -13.28 -5.86 39.98
N PRO A 150 -13.32 -5.17 41.14
CA PRO A 150 -12.58 -3.93 41.45
C PRO A 150 -11.18 -4.17 42.05
N SER A 151 -10.74 -5.42 42.26
CA SER A 151 -9.50 -5.73 43.00
C SER A 151 -8.21 -5.22 42.36
N GLU A 152 -8.18 -5.10 41.03
CA GLU A 152 -7.04 -4.66 40.24
C GLU A 152 -7.29 -3.30 39.57
N ALA A 153 -8.28 -2.54 40.05
CA ALA A 153 -8.64 -1.25 39.47
C ALA A 153 -7.42 -0.31 39.42
N ASP A 154 -7.08 0.13 38.21
CA ASP A 154 -6.11 1.20 37.95
C ASP A 154 -6.84 2.35 37.25
N PRO A 155 -7.34 3.35 38.00
CA PRO A 155 -8.14 4.43 37.44
C PRO A 155 -7.40 5.18 36.32
N VAL A 156 -8.10 5.35 35.20
CA VAL A 156 -7.62 6.11 34.05
C VAL A 156 -7.68 7.60 34.38
N TYR A 157 -6.61 8.35 34.05
CA TYR A 157 -6.64 9.81 34.10
C TYR A 157 -7.02 10.36 32.72
N PRO A 158 -8.24 10.90 32.54
CA PRO A 158 -8.75 11.18 31.20
C PRO A 158 -8.25 12.49 30.59
N ARG A 159 -7.52 13.33 31.35
CA ARG A 159 -7.25 14.72 30.94
C ARG A 159 -6.02 14.91 30.05
N ASP A 160 -5.17 13.89 29.92
CA ASP A 160 -3.97 13.93 29.08
C ASP A 160 -3.71 12.56 28.42
N ILE A 161 -4.55 12.20 27.46
CA ILE A 161 -4.43 10.97 26.67
C ILE A 161 -3.82 11.29 25.31
N ASP A 162 -2.74 10.58 24.96
CA ASP A 162 -2.07 10.66 23.67
C ASP A 162 -2.77 9.80 22.61
N ARG A 163 -3.12 8.54 22.95
CA ARG A 163 -3.64 7.55 22.01
C ARG A 163 -4.46 6.47 22.69
N LEU A 164 -5.44 5.95 21.96
CA LEU A 164 -6.19 4.74 22.25
C LEU A 164 -5.82 3.64 21.24
N PHE A 165 -5.55 2.43 21.72
CA PHE A 165 -5.19 1.27 20.92
C PHE A 165 -6.03 0.06 21.37
N ILE A 166 -6.87 -0.49 20.49
CA ILE A 166 -7.58 -1.74 20.75
C ILE A 166 -6.81 -2.89 20.11
N SER A 167 -6.36 -3.84 20.93
CA SER A 167 -5.65 -5.03 20.43
C SER A 167 -6.57 -5.99 19.70
N LEU A 168 -6.14 -6.47 18.53
CA LEU A 168 -6.82 -7.42 17.66
C LEU A 168 -5.88 -8.59 17.35
N MET A 169 -6.32 -9.79 17.67
CA MET A 169 -5.55 -11.03 17.69
C MET A 169 -6.44 -12.21 17.32
N ALA A 170 -5.90 -13.14 16.54
CA ALA A 170 -6.63 -14.34 16.10
C ALA A 170 -7.15 -15.16 17.30
N ASP A 171 -8.27 -15.85 17.16
CA ASP A 171 -8.80 -16.78 18.16
C ASP A 171 -7.81 -17.89 18.56
N ILE A 172 -6.85 -18.22 17.69
CA ILE A 172 -5.71 -19.13 17.91
C ILE A 172 -4.46 -18.45 18.51
N TYR A 173 -4.53 -17.16 18.87
CA TYR A 173 -3.37 -16.39 19.33
C TYR A 173 -2.63 -17.04 20.49
N ASN A 174 -1.31 -17.11 20.34
CA ASN A 174 -0.35 -17.56 21.34
C ASN A 174 0.85 -16.59 21.36
N PRO A 175 0.98 -15.74 22.40
CA PRO A 175 2.04 -14.73 22.46
C PRO A 175 3.45 -15.32 22.51
N SER A 176 3.58 -16.58 22.94
CA SER A 176 4.86 -17.27 23.08
C SER A 176 5.31 -17.99 21.81
N ASP A 177 4.50 -17.95 20.74
CA ASP A 177 4.73 -18.71 19.51
C ASP A 177 4.81 -17.79 18.29
N SER A 178 6.03 -17.53 17.85
CA SER A 178 6.29 -16.71 16.66
C SER A 178 6.34 -17.51 15.36
N THR A 179 5.96 -18.79 15.38
CA THR A 179 5.99 -19.64 14.20
C THR A 179 4.82 -19.33 13.26
N PRO A 180 4.97 -19.64 11.96
CA PRO A 180 3.87 -19.56 11.01
C PRO A 180 2.68 -20.39 11.45
N ILE A 181 1.47 -19.92 11.13
CA ILE A 181 0.24 -20.67 11.41
C ILE A 181 0.23 -21.96 10.58
N GLU A 182 0.21 -23.09 11.27
CA GLU A 182 0.29 -24.44 10.70
C GLU A 182 -0.88 -25.28 11.24
N PRO A 183 -2.09 -25.18 10.65
CA PRO A 183 -3.26 -25.94 11.11
C PRO A 183 -3.07 -27.46 11.09
N SER A 184 -2.14 -27.97 10.27
CA SER A 184 -1.72 -29.36 10.28
C SER A 184 -0.27 -29.49 9.77
N PRO A 185 0.50 -30.52 10.16
CA PRO A 185 1.91 -30.63 9.81
C PRO A 185 2.19 -30.52 8.31
N GLY A 186 3.03 -29.56 7.94
CA GLY A 186 3.43 -29.21 6.58
C GLY A 186 2.44 -28.30 5.82
N ILE A 187 1.32 -27.92 6.43
CA ILE A 187 0.28 -27.11 5.78
C ILE A 187 0.21 -25.75 6.47
N PHE A 188 0.71 -24.72 5.80
CA PHE A 188 0.70 -23.33 6.28
C PHE A 188 -0.48 -22.56 5.68
N ALA A 189 -1.24 -21.88 6.52
CA ALA A 189 -2.42 -21.13 6.10
C ALA A 189 -2.48 -19.77 6.79
N GLU A 190 -3.03 -18.79 6.08
CA GLU A 190 -3.40 -17.51 6.70
C GLU A 190 -4.64 -17.72 7.56
N HIS A 191 -4.78 -16.93 8.61
CA HIS A 191 -6.00 -16.88 9.42
C HIS A 191 -6.66 -15.51 9.22
N VAL A 192 -7.86 -15.51 8.64
CA VAL A 192 -8.60 -14.27 8.36
C VAL A 192 -9.60 -14.02 9.48
N ALA A 193 -9.70 -12.76 9.92
CA ALA A 193 -10.64 -12.36 10.94
C ALA A 193 -11.31 -11.03 10.60
N ASP A 194 -12.45 -10.80 11.24
CA ASP A 194 -13.31 -9.64 11.02
C ASP A 194 -13.68 -8.98 12.34
N LEU A 195 -13.74 -7.65 12.31
CA LEU A 195 -14.34 -6.83 13.35
C LEU A 195 -15.27 -5.81 12.70
N THR A 196 -16.48 -5.68 13.24
CA THR A 196 -17.36 -4.54 13.00
C THR A 196 -17.59 -3.81 14.32
N LEU A 197 -17.27 -2.51 14.34
CA LEU A 197 -17.76 -1.60 15.36
C LEU A 197 -18.94 -0.84 14.77
N SER A 198 -20.12 -0.97 15.37
CA SER A 198 -21.33 -0.30 14.89
C SER A 198 -22.02 0.43 16.03
N GLN A 199 -23.06 1.21 15.70
CA GLN A 199 -23.81 1.99 16.68
C GLN A 199 -22.91 2.89 17.54
N ILE A 200 -21.82 3.40 16.95
CA ILE A 200 -20.86 4.27 17.63
C ILE A 200 -21.60 5.55 18.06
N SER A 201 -21.62 5.77 19.37
CA SER A 201 -22.26 6.91 20.01
C SER A 201 -21.30 7.50 21.04
N VAL A 202 -21.26 8.84 21.08
CA VAL A 202 -20.40 9.57 22.02
C VAL A 202 -21.18 10.73 22.62
N SER A 203 -21.19 10.81 23.94
CA SER A 203 -21.93 11.83 24.70
C SER A 203 -21.06 12.50 25.78
N GLY A 204 -21.47 13.71 26.19
CA GLY A 204 -20.76 14.52 27.17
C GLY A 204 -19.99 15.74 26.60
N PRO A 205 -19.33 16.53 27.46
CA PRO A 205 -18.82 17.86 27.13
C PRO A 205 -17.60 17.88 26.18
N ASN A 206 -16.74 16.87 26.21
CA ASN A 206 -15.49 16.82 25.41
C ASN A 206 -15.59 15.93 24.15
N THR A 207 -16.79 15.76 23.61
CA THR A 207 -17.06 14.82 22.51
C THR A 207 -16.84 15.35 21.11
N MET A 208 -16.76 16.67 20.94
CA MET A 208 -16.60 17.30 19.64
C MET A 208 -15.16 17.77 19.45
N LEU A 209 -14.62 17.55 18.25
CA LEU A 209 -13.33 18.07 17.80
C LEU A 209 -13.59 19.02 16.63
N ALA A 210 -13.00 20.21 16.67
CA ALA A 210 -12.89 21.06 15.50
C ALA A 210 -12.02 20.36 14.44
N ILE A 211 -12.36 20.56 13.17
CA ILE A 211 -11.59 20.04 12.04
C ILE A 211 -11.43 21.11 10.98
N GLY A 212 -10.28 21.14 10.32
CA GLY A 212 -10.06 22.02 9.18
C GLY A 212 -11.05 21.71 8.06
N ASP A 213 -11.83 22.72 7.65
CA ASP A 213 -12.92 22.60 6.66
C ASP A 213 -12.72 23.54 5.46
N GLY A 214 -11.51 24.09 5.36
CA GLY A 214 -11.13 24.96 4.25
C GLY A 214 -11.05 24.17 2.96
N HIS A 215 -11.86 24.57 1.98
CA HIS A 215 -11.81 24.00 0.63
C HIS A 215 -10.82 24.79 -0.21
N VAL A 216 -9.74 24.13 -0.64
CA VAL A 216 -8.84 24.67 -1.65
C VAL A 216 -9.61 24.73 -2.97
N ARG A 217 -9.44 25.84 -3.70
CA ARG A 217 -10.09 26.02 -5.00
C ARG A 217 -9.68 24.88 -5.93
N VAL A 218 -10.67 24.28 -6.59
CA VAL A 218 -10.43 23.27 -7.63
C VAL A 218 -9.41 23.77 -8.65
N HIS A 219 -8.42 22.94 -8.93
CA HIS A 219 -7.30 23.25 -9.81
C HIS A 219 -7.07 22.16 -10.86
N ASN A 220 -6.12 22.42 -11.77
CA ASN A 220 -5.85 21.53 -12.89
C ASN A 220 -4.85 20.41 -12.58
N LEU A 221 -4.21 20.42 -11.42
CA LEU A 221 -3.38 19.30 -10.97
C LEU A 221 -4.24 18.05 -10.70
N ARG A 222 -3.63 16.89 -10.94
CA ARG A 222 -4.14 15.56 -10.61
C ARG A 222 -3.40 15.03 -9.39
N LEU A 223 -3.79 13.86 -8.90
CA LEU A 223 -3.24 13.27 -7.69
C LEU A 223 -2.51 11.97 -8.01
N ALA A 224 -1.30 11.81 -7.50
CA ALA A 224 -0.66 10.51 -7.31
C ALA A 224 -0.81 10.10 -5.84
N ASN A 225 -1.08 8.82 -5.58
CA ASN A 225 -1.27 8.25 -4.25
C ASN A 225 -0.85 6.78 -4.22
N GLY A 226 -0.31 6.26 -3.11
CA GLY A 226 0.08 4.85 -3.00
C GLY A 226 -0.68 4.09 -1.92
N TYR A 227 -1.17 2.88 -2.20
CA TYR A 227 -1.79 2.02 -1.18
C TYR A 227 -0.80 1.69 -0.07
N ASP A 228 0.46 1.39 -0.41
CA ASP A 228 1.52 1.16 0.57
C ASP A 228 1.79 2.36 1.50
N ASP A 229 1.39 3.58 1.11
CA ASP A 229 1.51 4.79 1.94
C ASP A 229 0.28 5.05 2.83
N VAL A 230 -0.89 4.52 2.44
CA VAL A 230 -2.18 4.82 3.08
C VAL A 230 -2.99 3.60 3.51
N TYR A 231 -2.42 2.39 3.46
CA TYR A 231 -3.08 1.14 3.83
C TYR A 231 -3.67 1.18 5.25
N ASN A 232 -3.04 1.96 6.13
CA ASN A 232 -3.38 2.08 7.54
C ASN A 232 -4.55 3.04 7.81
N VAL A 233 -4.95 3.89 6.86
CA VAL A 233 -6.05 4.84 7.02
C VAL A 233 -7.28 4.43 6.21
N THR A 234 -8.46 4.93 6.58
CA THR A 234 -9.68 4.61 5.82
C THR A 234 -9.68 5.29 4.44
N PRO A 235 -10.25 4.64 3.41
CA PRO A 235 -10.45 5.26 2.10
C PRO A 235 -11.27 6.56 2.14
N ALA A 236 -12.26 6.63 3.04
CA ALA A 236 -13.05 7.85 3.29
C ALA A 236 -12.17 9.04 3.68
N ARG A 237 -11.14 8.81 4.50
CA ARG A 237 -10.18 9.85 4.91
C ARG A 237 -9.30 10.32 3.76
N VAL A 238 -8.81 9.39 2.94
CA VAL A 238 -8.02 9.69 1.74
C VAL A 238 -8.85 10.54 0.76
N MET A 239 -10.08 10.11 0.47
CA MET A 239 -10.98 10.82 -0.45
C MET A 239 -11.37 12.21 0.06
N ARG A 240 -11.56 12.37 1.38
CA ARG A 240 -11.79 13.69 1.97
C ARG A 240 -10.62 14.63 1.69
N ASN A 241 -9.39 14.18 1.91
CA ASN A 241 -8.19 14.99 1.63
C ASN A 241 -8.12 15.35 0.15
N ALA A 242 -8.26 14.38 -0.76
CA ALA A 242 -8.25 14.63 -2.20
C ALA A 242 -9.28 15.70 -2.61
N LEU A 243 -10.52 15.58 -2.14
CA LEU A 243 -11.59 16.51 -2.50
C LEU A 243 -11.38 17.91 -1.95
N TYR A 244 -11.00 18.03 -0.68
CA TYR A 244 -10.95 19.30 0.02
C TYR A 244 -9.69 20.08 -0.32
N LEU A 245 -8.64 19.39 -0.76
CA LEU A 245 -7.45 20.02 -1.35
C LEU A 245 -7.64 20.42 -2.82
N GLY A 246 -8.81 20.21 -3.41
CA GLY A 246 -9.15 20.73 -4.73
C GLY A 246 -8.83 19.81 -5.92
N TYR A 247 -8.32 18.59 -5.67
CA TYR A 247 -8.05 17.61 -6.73
C TYR A 247 -9.35 17.09 -7.35
N ARG A 248 -9.38 16.98 -8.68
CA ARG A 248 -10.52 16.43 -9.45
C ARG A 248 -10.00 15.68 -10.67
N GLY A 249 -10.84 14.81 -11.24
CA GLY A 249 -10.55 14.11 -12.48
C GLY A 249 -9.84 12.79 -12.23
N TRP A 250 -8.52 12.78 -12.31
CA TRP A 250 -7.71 11.55 -12.29
C TRP A 250 -6.95 11.41 -10.97
N ILE A 251 -6.86 10.19 -10.48
CA ILE A 251 -5.93 9.77 -9.44
C ILE A 251 -5.12 8.61 -10.02
N ASP A 252 -3.81 8.76 -10.08
CA ASP A 252 -2.92 7.61 -10.25
C ASP A 252 -2.66 6.98 -8.87
N HIS A 253 -3.00 5.70 -8.77
CA HIS A 253 -2.96 4.96 -7.52
C HIS A 253 -2.01 3.78 -7.63
N TYR A 254 -0.80 3.95 -7.11
CA TYR A 254 0.17 2.87 -6.96
C TYR A 254 -0.35 1.83 -5.97
N VAL A 255 -0.53 0.60 -6.43
CA VAL A 255 -1.06 -0.52 -5.63
C VAL A 255 -0.06 -0.95 -4.54
N GLY A 256 1.22 -0.59 -4.68
CA GLY A 256 2.25 -0.95 -3.73
C GLY A 256 3.06 -2.18 -4.13
N MET A 257 4.14 -2.41 -3.40
CA MET A 257 5.04 -3.55 -3.53
C MET A 257 4.91 -4.51 -2.33
N SER A 258 4.15 -4.16 -1.28
CA SER A 258 4.30 -4.82 0.02
C SER A 258 3.01 -5.29 0.71
N HIS A 259 1.84 -4.70 0.45
CA HIS A 259 0.64 -4.99 1.25
C HIS A 259 -0.49 -5.72 0.52
N TYR A 260 -0.46 -5.86 -0.80
CA TYR A 260 -1.64 -6.32 -1.54
C TYR A 260 -1.78 -7.85 -1.65
N PHE A 261 -0.69 -8.61 -1.56
CA PHE A 261 -0.65 -10.01 -1.94
C PHE A 261 -0.92 -11.00 -0.80
N SER A 262 -1.30 -12.23 -1.16
CA SER A 262 -1.40 -13.35 -0.22
C SER A 262 -0.05 -14.05 -0.07
N LEU A 263 0.23 -14.51 1.14
CA LEU A 263 1.52 -15.08 1.53
C LEU A 263 1.37 -16.52 2.04
N THR A 264 2.38 -17.34 1.77
CA THR A 264 2.51 -18.67 2.37
C THR A 264 3.93 -18.84 2.88
N TRP A 265 4.08 -19.51 4.02
CA TRP A 265 5.39 -19.92 4.49
C TRP A 265 5.97 -20.97 3.54
N ASN A 266 7.10 -20.66 2.92
CA ASN A 266 7.84 -21.59 2.09
C ASN A 266 8.99 -22.19 2.91
N ALA A 267 8.90 -23.49 3.21
CA ALA A 267 9.92 -24.18 3.98
C ALA A 267 11.29 -24.24 3.26
N GLY A 268 11.31 -24.25 1.92
CA GLY A 268 12.53 -24.25 1.13
C GLY A 268 13.27 -22.91 1.12
N GLU A 269 12.53 -21.80 1.19
CA GLU A 269 13.07 -20.43 1.31
C GLU A 269 13.16 -19.95 2.76
N ALA A 270 12.61 -20.70 3.72
CA ALA A 270 12.53 -20.39 5.15
C ALA A 270 11.96 -18.99 5.46
N ARG A 271 10.96 -18.56 4.69
CA ARG A 271 10.28 -17.25 4.83
C ARG A 271 8.88 -17.27 4.22
N PHE A 272 8.10 -16.23 4.49
CA PHE A 272 6.84 -15.98 3.79
C PHE A 272 7.11 -15.41 2.40
N ILE A 273 6.57 -16.05 1.37
CA ILE A 273 6.64 -15.59 -0.01
C ILE A 273 5.24 -15.51 -0.62
N ILE A 274 5.12 -14.72 -1.68
CA ILE A 274 3.93 -14.67 -2.51
C ILE A 274 3.60 -16.08 -3.02
N ASP A 275 2.33 -16.46 -2.85
CA ASP A 275 1.81 -17.74 -3.31
C ASP A 275 0.78 -17.54 -4.43
N PRO A 276 1.15 -17.75 -5.70
CA PRO A 276 0.24 -17.61 -6.83
C PRO A 276 -0.96 -18.57 -6.81
N ALA A 277 -0.95 -19.60 -5.95
CA ALA A 277 -2.08 -20.51 -5.81
C ALA A 277 -3.17 -19.97 -4.86
N LYS A 278 -2.87 -18.91 -4.10
CA LYS A 278 -3.82 -18.20 -3.24
C LYS A 278 -4.50 -17.05 -3.98
N ALA A 279 -5.38 -16.33 -3.29
CA ALA A 279 -6.00 -15.12 -3.83
C ALA A 279 -4.92 -14.10 -4.22
N ASN A 280 -5.08 -13.47 -5.38
CA ASN A 280 -4.09 -12.52 -5.89
C ASN A 280 -4.02 -11.25 -5.04
N LEU A 281 -5.16 -10.88 -4.43
CA LEU A 281 -5.26 -9.87 -3.38
C LEU A 281 -5.56 -10.57 -2.06
N ASN A 282 -4.87 -10.20 -0.99
CA ASN A 282 -5.29 -10.63 0.34
C ASN A 282 -6.59 -9.90 0.74
N ALA A 283 -7.30 -10.45 1.71
CA ALA A 283 -8.64 -9.98 2.09
C ALA A 283 -8.65 -8.52 2.58
N ALA A 284 -7.56 -8.04 3.21
CA ALA A 284 -7.47 -6.67 3.70
C ALA A 284 -7.32 -5.67 2.54
N ALA A 285 -6.42 -5.97 1.60
CA ALA A 285 -6.23 -5.15 0.40
C ALA A 285 -7.48 -5.13 -0.48
N GLU A 286 -8.16 -6.26 -0.64
CA GLU A 286 -9.42 -6.34 -1.37
C GLU A 286 -10.50 -5.43 -0.74
N LEU A 287 -10.72 -5.52 0.57
CA LEU A 287 -11.69 -4.65 1.27
C LEU A 287 -11.37 -3.17 1.08
N TRP A 288 -10.10 -2.79 1.24
CA TRP A 288 -9.67 -1.39 1.16
C TRP A 288 -9.90 -0.83 -0.25
N HIS A 289 -9.50 -1.57 -1.30
CA HIS A 289 -9.66 -1.13 -2.69
C HIS A 289 -11.12 -1.08 -3.13
N GLN A 290 -11.97 -2.00 -2.65
CA GLN A 290 -13.41 -1.94 -2.91
C GLN A 290 -14.02 -0.62 -2.41
N ASP A 291 -13.71 -0.22 -1.17
CA ASP A 291 -14.21 1.04 -0.58
C ASP A 291 -13.59 2.28 -1.27
N PHE A 292 -12.28 2.28 -1.50
CA PHE A 292 -11.59 3.36 -2.21
C PHE A 292 -12.16 3.62 -3.60
N LEU A 293 -12.32 2.56 -4.41
CA LEU A 293 -12.86 2.67 -5.77
C LEU A 293 -14.34 3.06 -5.78
N ALA A 294 -15.12 2.60 -4.79
CA ALA A 294 -16.52 2.99 -4.66
C ALA A 294 -16.66 4.49 -4.37
N LEU A 295 -15.89 5.00 -3.39
CA LEU A 295 -15.88 6.42 -3.05
C LEU A 295 -15.36 7.27 -4.19
N ALA A 296 -14.25 6.88 -4.82
CA ALA A 296 -13.70 7.55 -5.98
C ALA A 296 -14.73 7.71 -7.09
N LYS A 297 -15.46 6.62 -7.41
CA LYS A 297 -16.56 6.65 -8.39
C LYS A 297 -17.67 7.60 -7.95
N THR A 298 -18.12 7.53 -6.69
CA THR A 298 -19.15 8.44 -6.16
C THR A 298 -18.76 9.90 -6.32
N TYR A 299 -17.48 10.22 -6.18
CA TYR A 299 -16.95 11.58 -6.32
C TYR A 299 -16.50 11.94 -7.74
N GLY A 300 -16.68 11.05 -8.71
CA GLY A 300 -16.39 11.29 -10.12
C GLY A 300 -14.91 11.24 -10.49
N PHE A 301 -14.08 10.58 -9.69
CA PHE A 301 -12.68 10.31 -10.04
C PHE A 301 -12.56 9.12 -11.00
N LYS A 302 -11.61 9.23 -11.93
CA LYS A 302 -11.03 8.11 -12.67
C LYS A 302 -9.79 7.66 -11.92
N ILE A 303 -9.69 6.36 -11.65
CA ILE A 303 -8.56 5.78 -10.92
C ILE A 303 -7.72 4.97 -11.91
N VAL A 304 -6.47 5.36 -12.09
CA VAL A 304 -5.44 4.50 -12.67
C VAL A 304 -4.93 3.62 -11.54
N LEU A 305 -4.97 2.31 -11.70
CA LEU A 305 -4.32 1.39 -10.78
C LEU A 305 -2.95 1.03 -11.36
N SER A 306 -1.89 1.48 -10.70
CA SER A 306 -0.52 1.23 -11.10
C SER A 306 0.04 0.02 -10.37
N LEU A 307 0.45 -1.00 -11.14
CA LEU A 307 1.08 -2.21 -10.61
C LEU A 307 2.47 -2.35 -11.22
N SER A 308 3.50 -2.34 -10.37
CA SER A 308 4.89 -2.39 -10.79
C SER A 308 5.40 -3.80 -11.07
N TYR A 309 6.55 -3.87 -11.75
CA TYR A 309 7.40 -5.07 -11.79
C TYR A 309 8.20 -5.25 -10.48
N GLU A 310 7.94 -4.41 -9.49
CA GLU A 310 8.63 -4.35 -8.22
C GLU A 310 7.81 -5.02 -7.12
N LEU A 311 8.48 -5.82 -6.29
CA LEU A 311 7.88 -6.51 -5.15
C LEU A 311 8.79 -6.35 -3.94
N LEU A 312 8.25 -6.35 -2.73
CA LEU A 312 9.08 -6.35 -1.52
C LEU A 312 10.01 -7.58 -1.53
N ASP A 313 11.32 -7.36 -1.35
CA ASP A 313 12.34 -8.41 -1.51
C ASP A 313 12.09 -9.60 -0.56
N ASP A 314 11.62 -9.29 0.65
CA ASP A 314 11.26 -10.23 1.71
C ASP A 314 10.11 -11.17 1.32
N HIS A 315 9.29 -10.83 0.34
CA HIS A 315 8.11 -11.61 -0.08
C HIS A 315 8.17 -12.09 -1.54
N ALA A 316 9.00 -11.49 -2.38
CA ALA A 316 9.20 -11.94 -3.75
C ALA A 316 9.88 -13.32 -3.80
N PRO A 317 9.33 -14.35 -4.47
CA PRO A 317 9.98 -15.64 -4.68
C PRO A 317 11.38 -15.49 -5.27
N THR A 318 12.36 -16.27 -4.76
CA THR A 318 13.77 -16.11 -5.14
C THR A 318 14.00 -16.25 -6.65
N ALA A 319 13.22 -17.12 -7.30
CA ALA A 319 13.30 -17.42 -8.73
C ALA A 319 12.74 -16.31 -9.63
N TRP A 320 12.01 -15.34 -9.08
CA TRP A 320 11.44 -14.23 -9.86
C TRP A 320 12.40 -13.04 -9.97
N LYS A 321 13.35 -12.93 -9.04
CA LYS A 321 14.24 -11.78 -8.89
C LYS A 321 15.27 -11.73 -10.02
N GLN A 322 15.38 -10.54 -10.63
CA GLN A 322 16.52 -10.13 -11.46
C GLN A 322 17.85 -10.28 -10.69
N ARG A 323 18.95 -10.57 -11.42
CA ARG A 323 20.28 -10.88 -10.82
C ARG A 323 21.43 -10.17 -11.52
N THR A 324 22.39 -9.70 -10.74
CA THR A 324 23.69 -9.21 -11.24
C THR A 324 24.57 -10.36 -11.76
N HIS A 325 25.66 -10.04 -12.44
CA HIS A 325 26.67 -11.02 -12.89
C HIS A 325 27.25 -11.86 -11.72
N ALA A 326 27.23 -11.32 -10.50
CA ALA A 326 27.71 -11.99 -9.29
C ALA A 326 26.58 -12.73 -8.52
N GLY A 327 25.35 -12.74 -9.04
CA GLY A 327 24.20 -13.41 -8.43
C GLY A 327 23.46 -12.60 -7.36
N GLY A 328 23.87 -11.34 -7.09
CA GLY A 328 23.14 -10.42 -6.21
C GLY A 328 21.75 -10.09 -6.76
N ALA A 329 20.74 -10.03 -5.90
CA ALA A 329 19.36 -9.67 -6.27
C ALA A 329 19.25 -8.18 -6.66
N ALA A 330 18.29 -7.86 -7.53
CA ALA A 330 17.98 -6.50 -7.97
C ALA A 330 17.30 -5.65 -6.89
N GLN A 331 17.99 -5.46 -5.76
CA GLN A 331 17.48 -4.68 -4.64
C GLN A 331 17.49 -3.18 -4.95
N THR A 332 16.41 -2.50 -4.55
CA THR A 332 16.28 -1.05 -4.66
C THR A 332 16.88 -0.34 -3.43
N GLY A 333 16.83 0.99 -3.41
CA GLY A 333 17.37 1.82 -2.33
C GLY A 333 16.52 1.87 -1.05
N TRP A 334 15.35 1.23 -1.03
CA TRP A 334 14.42 1.26 0.11
C TRP A 334 14.89 0.43 1.31
N SER A 335 14.33 0.68 2.50
CA SER A 335 14.60 -0.09 3.71
C SER A 335 13.30 -0.47 4.42
N PRO A 336 12.91 -1.76 4.45
CA PRO A 336 13.54 -2.89 3.74
C PRO A 336 13.49 -2.73 2.21
N PRO A 337 14.42 -3.35 1.46
CA PRO A 337 14.48 -3.19 0.02
C PRO A 337 13.34 -3.94 -0.68
N SER A 338 12.97 -3.43 -1.84
CA SER A 338 12.20 -4.18 -2.83
C SER A 338 13.14 -4.91 -3.79
N THR A 339 12.58 -5.65 -4.76
CA THR A 339 13.29 -6.27 -5.87
C THR A 339 12.45 -6.27 -7.13
N LEU A 340 13.12 -6.23 -8.28
CA LEU A 340 12.46 -6.27 -9.59
C LEU A 340 12.30 -7.70 -10.10
N ILE A 341 11.14 -8.00 -10.68
CA ILE A 341 10.89 -9.25 -11.40
C ILE A 341 11.57 -9.24 -12.76
N ALA A 342 12.04 -10.40 -13.23
CA ALA A 342 12.61 -10.50 -14.57
C ALA A 342 11.50 -10.48 -15.65
N PRO A 343 11.55 -9.57 -16.65
CA PRO A 343 10.63 -9.57 -17.79
C PRO A 343 10.54 -10.88 -18.57
N THR A 344 11.52 -11.78 -18.43
CA THR A 344 11.51 -13.10 -19.07
C THR A 344 10.92 -14.20 -18.20
N ASN A 345 10.44 -13.90 -16.99
CA ASN A 345 9.89 -14.91 -16.09
C ASN A 345 8.37 -15.06 -16.29
N PRO A 346 7.89 -16.12 -16.99
CA PRO A 346 6.48 -16.27 -17.32
C PRO A 346 5.59 -16.49 -16.09
N SER A 347 6.13 -17.08 -15.01
CA SER A 347 5.39 -17.29 -13.77
C SER A 347 5.17 -15.97 -13.02
N ALA A 348 6.19 -15.13 -12.94
CA ALA A 348 6.07 -13.79 -12.33
C ALA A 348 5.12 -12.89 -13.14
N LEU A 349 5.25 -12.88 -14.48
CA LEU A 349 4.33 -12.13 -15.35
C LEU A 349 2.89 -12.63 -15.25
N SER A 350 2.69 -13.95 -15.19
CA SER A 350 1.37 -14.55 -14.97
C SER A 350 0.76 -14.09 -13.64
N TYR A 351 1.56 -14.05 -12.58
CA TYR A 351 1.12 -13.54 -11.30
C TYR A 351 0.71 -12.06 -11.37
N LEU A 352 1.51 -11.17 -11.97
CA LEU A 352 1.12 -9.77 -12.14
C LEU A 352 -0.16 -9.60 -12.96
N ARG A 353 -0.33 -10.36 -14.05
CA ARG A 353 -1.58 -10.42 -14.82
C ARG A 353 -2.75 -10.76 -13.90
N ASP A 354 -2.61 -11.78 -13.05
CA ASP A 354 -3.72 -12.26 -12.21
C ASP A 354 -4.10 -11.26 -11.11
N VAL A 355 -3.12 -10.53 -10.56
CA VAL A 355 -3.36 -9.39 -9.65
C VAL A 355 -4.10 -8.27 -10.38
N TRP A 356 -3.61 -7.92 -11.56
CA TRP A 356 -4.22 -6.90 -12.41
C TRP A 356 -5.69 -7.25 -12.73
N LEU A 357 -5.96 -8.47 -13.17
CA LEU A 357 -7.33 -8.92 -13.45
C LEU A 357 -8.23 -8.90 -12.21
N ALA A 358 -7.69 -9.21 -11.01
CA ALA A 358 -8.45 -9.12 -9.76
C ALA A 358 -8.86 -7.68 -9.44
N LEU A 359 -7.95 -6.72 -9.58
CA LEU A 359 -8.24 -5.30 -9.41
C LEU A 359 -9.24 -4.77 -10.46
N ALA A 360 -9.11 -5.24 -11.71
CA ALA A 360 -10.00 -4.86 -12.80
C ALA A 360 -11.42 -5.38 -12.55
N ALA A 361 -11.55 -6.56 -11.93
CA ALA A 361 -12.83 -7.10 -11.50
C ALA A 361 -13.50 -6.21 -10.45
N ILE A 362 -12.74 -5.61 -9.51
CA ILE A 362 -13.30 -4.64 -8.54
C ILE A 362 -13.84 -3.41 -9.28
N GLN A 363 -13.05 -2.77 -10.15
CA GLN A 363 -13.51 -1.63 -10.95
C GLN A 363 -14.75 -1.98 -11.78
N SER A 364 -14.74 -3.15 -12.44
CA SER A 364 -15.86 -3.65 -13.24
C SER A 364 -17.13 -3.85 -12.41
N SER A 365 -17.03 -4.47 -11.23
CA SER A 365 -18.17 -4.73 -10.34
C SER A 365 -18.84 -3.44 -9.86
N LEU A 366 -18.03 -2.38 -9.72
CA LEU A 366 -18.49 -1.05 -9.37
C LEU A 366 -18.93 -0.25 -10.59
N SER A 367 -18.79 -0.76 -11.82
CA SER A 367 -18.96 0.02 -13.07
C SER A 367 -18.15 1.32 -13.08
N ALA A 368 -16.92 1.26 -12.57
CA ALA A 368 -15.91 2.30 -12.72
C ALA A 368 -15.17 2.12 -14.06
N ALA A 369 -14.47 3.16 -14.52
CA ALA A 369 -13.55 3.01 -15.64
C ALA A 369 -12.43 2.04 -15.26
N ILE A 370 -12.07 1.14 -16.18
CA ILE A 370 -10.98 0.17 -16.00
C ILE A 370 -9.74 0.79 -16.63
N ILE A 371 -8.84 1.30 -15.79
CA ILE A 371 -7.64 2.01 -16.23
C ILE A 371 -6.46 1.50 -15.43
N PHE A 372 -5.40 1.09 -16.12
CA PHE A 372 -4.26 0.48 -15.48
C PHE A 372 -2.93 0.94 -16.06
N GLN A 373 -1.98 1.13 -15.16
CA GLN A 373 -0.61 1.42 -15.51
C GLN A 373 0.26 0.19 -15.26
N ILE A 374 1.09 -0.14 -16.25
CA ILE A 374 2.25 -0.99 -16.06
C ILE A 374 3.35 -0.13 -15.44
N GLY A 375 3.55 -0.30 -14.13
CA GLY A 375 4.54 0.42 -13.35
C GLY A 375 5.92 -0.19 -13.49
N GLU A 376 6.94 0.66 -13.45
CA GLU A 376 8.36 0.29 -13.34
C GLU A 376 8.84 -0.90 -14.21
N PRO A 377 8.47 -0.98 -15.50
CA PRO A 377 8.83 -2.13 -16.31
C PRO A 377 10.27 -1.95 -16.81
N TRP A 378 11.27 -2.21 -15.98
CA TRP A 378 12.67 -2.10 -16.40
C TRP A 378 13.57 -3.21 -15.88
N TRP A 379 14.63 -3.47 -16.65
CA TRP A 379 15.81 -4.14 -16.18
C TRP A 379 16.57 -3.22 -15.22
N TRP A 380 16.76 -3.70 -14.00
CA TRP A 380 17.36 -2.94 -12.90
C TRP A 380 18.88 -2.91 -13.00
N HIS A 381 19.49 -2.00 -12.25
CA HIS A 381 20.91 -2.02 -11.93
C HIS A 381 21.09 -1.65 -10.46
N GLN A 382 22.20 -2.08 -9.86
CA GLN A 382 22.52 -1.66 -8.49
C GLN A 382 22.76 -0.14 -8.45
N LEU A 383 22.28 0.52 -7.41
CA LEU A 383 22.49 1.96 -7.20
C LEU A 383 23.84 2.28 -6.53
N THR A 384 24.58 1.25 -6.11
CA THR A 384 25.86 1.38 -5.38
C THR A 384 27.00 0.66 -6.09
N GLY A 385 28.24 1.00 -5.71
CA GLY A 385 29.45 0.44 -6.31
C GLY A 385 29.58 0.79 -7.79
N ASP A 386 30.01 -0.18 -8.61
CA ASP A 386 30.15 -0.02 -10.05
C ASP A 386 28.81 -0.06 -10.81
N GLN A 387 27.69 -0.12 -10.08
CA GLN A 387 26.33 -0.19 -10.62
C GLN A 387 26.14 -1.32 -11.63
N PRO A 388 26.42 -2.59 -11.26
CA PRO A 388 26.21 -3.71 -12.16
C PRO A 388 24.73 -3.83 -12.56
N PRO A 389 24.44 -4.10 -13.85
CA PRO A 389 23.09 -4.41 -14.29
C PRO A 389 22.59 -5.76 -13.75
N CYS A 390 21.27 -5.92 -13.63
CA CYS A 390 20.62 -7.06 -13.00
C CYS A 390 19.87 -8.00 -13.99
N PHE A 391 20.32 -8.13 -15.23
CA PHE A 391 19.65 -8.96 -16.24
C PHE A 391 20.26 -10.37 -16.44
N TYR A 392 20.92 -10.93 -15.42
CA TYR A 392 21.65 -12.20 -15.48
C TYR A 392 21.01 -13.33 -14.64
N ASP A 393 19.71 -13.28 -14.37
CA ASP A 393 19.05 -14.41 -13.72
C ASP A 393 18.97 -15.64 -14.64
N ALA A 394 18.85 -16.81 -14.02
CA ALA A 394 18.90 -18.09 -14.73
C ALA A 394 17.79 -18.24 -15.78
N THR A 395 16.62 -17.60 -15.56
CA THR A 395 15.50 -17.66 -16.51
C THR A 395 15.86 -16.89 -17.77
N THR A 396 16.37 -15.67 -17.61
CA THR A 396 16.80 -14.81 -18.73
C THR A 396 17.94 -15.44 -19.52
N THR A 397 19.01 -15.88 -18.87
CA THR A 397 20.19 -16.42 -19.56
C THR A 397 19.90 -17.71 -20.32
N THR A 398 19.05 -18.58 -19.75
CA THR A 398 18.62 -19.81 -20.40
C THR A 398 17.75 -19.52 -21.62
N LEU A 399 16.79 -18.59 -21.48
CA LEU A 399 15.90 -18.21 -22.57
C LEU A 399 16.68 -17.61 -23.75
N TYR A 400 17.63 -16.70 -23.49
CA TYR A 400 18.48 -16.12 -24.54
C TYR A 400 19.20 -17.21 -25.36
N THR A 401 19.86 -18.14 -24.68
CA THR A 401 20.59 -19.23 -25.33
C THR A 401 19.65 -20.10 -26.16
N SER A 402 18.45 -20.38 -25.65
CA SER A 402 17.46 -21.22 -26.33
C SER A 402 16.85 -20.57 -27.57
N GLU A 403 16.59 -19.27 -27.55
CA GLU A 403 15.91 -18.56 -28.64
C GLU A 403 16.86 -18.12 -29.74
N THR A 404 18.09 -17.75 -29.38
CA THR A 404 19.05 -17.17 -30.32
C THR A 404 20.08 -18.19 -30.82
N ALA A 405 20.22 -19.33 -30.13
CA ALA A 405 21.32 -20.28 -30.29
C ALA A 405 22.72 -19.68 -30.04
N ASN A 406 22.81 -18.46 -29.51
CA ASN A 406 24.05 -17.81 -29.12
C ASN A 406 24.35 -18.04 -27.64
N PRO A 407 25.62 -18.17 -27.24
CA PRO A 407 25.98 -18.17 -25.82
C PRO A 407 25.76 -16.78 -25.23
N VAL A 408 25.36 -16.69 -23.95
CA VAL A 408 25.36 -15.42 -23.21
C VAL A 408 26.76 -14.80 -23.31
N PRO A 409 26.88 -13.52 -23.74
CA PRO A 409 28.17 -12.88 -23.89
C PRO A 409 28.86 -12.65 -22.54
N THR A 410 30.09 -12.11 -22.56
CA THR A 410 30.77 -11.72 -21.32
C THR A 410 29.88 -10.73 -20.54
N MET A 411 29.64 -11.03 -19.26
CA MET A 411 28.71 -10.26 -18.44
C MET A 411 29.28 -8.88 -18.10
N HIS A 412 28.43 -7.86 -18.15
CA HIS A 412 28.72 -6.49 -17.76
C HIS A 412 28.93 -6.40 -16.25
N GLN A 413 29.98 -5.68 -15.85
CA GLN A 413 30.26 -5.36 -14.45
C GLN A 413 29.70 -4.00 -14.07
N SER A 414 29.51 -3.11 -15.04
CA SER A 414 28.95 -1.77 -14.87
C SER A 414 28.02 -1.37 -16.01
N ILE A 415 27.00 -0.57 -15.71
CA ILE A 415 26.12 0.04 -16.73
C ILE A 415 26.82 1.10 -17.60
N PHE A 416 28.01 1.57 -17.20
CA PHE A 416 28.77 2.59 -17.92
C PHE A 416 29.69 2.01 -19.02
N GLU A 417 29.68 0.68 -19.20
CA GLU A 417 30.52 0.02 -20.19
C GLU A 417 30.04 0.28 -21.62
N THR A 418 30.99 0.36 -22.56
CA THR A 418 30.68 0.29 -23.99
C THR A 418 30.54 -1.18 -24.41
N PRO A 419 29.37 -1.62 -24.91
CA PRO A 419 29.17 -3.01 -25.26
C PRO A 419 29.97 -3.42 -26.51
N THR A 420 30.49 -4.64 -26.49
CA THR A 420 30.93 -5.35 -27.70
C THR A 420 29.71 -5.70 -28.59
N PRO A 421 29.90 -6.03 -29.88
CA PRO A 421 28.78 -6.41 -30.75
C PRO A 421 27.91 -7.54 -30.17
N ALA A 422 28.53 -8.59 -29.62
CA ALA A 422 27.78 -9.71 -29.02
C ALA A 422 27.03 -9.30 -27.73
N GLN A 423 27.57 -8.34 -26.96
CA GLN A 423 26.86 -7.76 -25.82
C GLN A 423 25.69 -6.90 -26.29
N GLN A 424 25.86 -6.11 -27.36
CA GLN A 424 24.77 -5.33 -27.94
C GLN A 424 23.63 -6.22 -28.43
N ASP A 425 23.93 -7.34 -29.11
CA ASP A 425 22.91 -8.31 -29.53
C ASP A 425 22.11 -8.87 -28.33
N TYR A 426 22.75 -9.03 -27.17
CA TYR A 426 22.09 -9.44 -25.94
C TYR A 426 21.23 -8.32 -25.33
N LEU A 427 21.74 -7.08 -25.28
CA LEU A 427 21.00 -5.91 -24.80
C LEU A 427 19.75 -5.63 -25.66
N ASP A 428 19.88 -5.70 -26.98
CA ASP A 428 18.76 -5.51 -27.91
C ASP A 428 17.69 -6.60 -27.74
N TRP A 429 18.12 -7.85 -27.50
CA TRP A 429 17.21 -8.95 -27.16
C TRP A 429 16.50 -8.72 -25.82
N LEU A 430 17.20 -8.22 -24.79
CA LEU A 430 16.60 -7.88 -23.50
C LEU A 430 15.54 -6.77 -23.63
N GLY A 431 15.83 -5.73 -24.42
CA GLY A 431 14.87 -4.68 -24.76
C GLY A 431 13.64 -5.23 -25.47
N ALA A 432 13.83 -6.11 -26.47
CA ALA A 432 12.73 -6.79 -27.15
C ALA A 432 11.88 -7.64 -26.20
N LYS A 433 12.48 -8.28 -25.18
CA LYS A 433 11.74 -9.04 -24.15
C LYS A 433 10.95 -8.14 -23.22
N LEU A 434 11.49 -7.00 -22.83
CA LEU A 434 10.74 -6.02 -22.05
C LEU A 434 9.52 -5.52 -22.85
N GLY A 435 9.73 -5.13 -24.11
CA GLY A 435 8.66 -4.78 -25.04
C GLY A 435 7.59 -5.87 -25.12
N ALA A 436 7.99 -7.12 -25.39
CA ALA A 436 7.05 -8.23 -25.47
C ALA A 436 6.25 -8.47 -24.16
N SER A 437 6.90 -8.37 -23.00
CA SER A 437 6.25 -8.60 -21.70
C SER A 437 5.18 -7.55 -21.36
N THR A 438 5.47 -6.28 -21.65
CA THR A 438 4.52 -5.17 -21.42
C THR A 438 3.34 -5.22 -22.38
N LEU A 439 3.57 -5.53 -23.67
CA LEU A 439 2.50 -5.76 -24.64
C LEU A 439 1.64 -6.96 -24.25
N TRP A 440 2.26 -8.05 -23.78
CA TRP A 440 1.54 -9.23 -23.34
C TRP A 440 0.60 -8.90 -22.19
N LEU A 441 1.06 -8.21 -21.14
CA LEU A 441 0.20 -7.85 -20.00
C LEU A 441 -1.00 -6.98 -20.43
N ARG A 442 -0.76 -5.95 -21.26
CA ARG A 442 -1.84 -5.14 -21.86
C ARG A 442 -2.85 -6.02 -22.58
N ASP A 443 -2.37 -6.92 -23.44
CA ASP A 443 -3.23 -7.79 -24.26
C ASP A 443 -4.05 -8.74 -23.38
N GLN A 444 -3.50 -9.22 -22.26
CA GLN A 444 -4.24 -10.03 -21.29
C GLN A 444 -5.40 -9.26 -20.65
N LEU A 445 -5.19 -7.98 -20.26
CA LEU A 445 -6.28 -7.17 -19.74
C LEU A 445 -7.34 -6.94 -20.82
N LYS A 446 -6.94 -6.46 -22.00
CA LYS A 446 -7.87 -6.12 -23.09
C LYS A 446 -8.62 -7.33 -23.64
N ALA A 447 -8.07 -8.54 -23.53
CA ALA A 447 -8.79 -9.77 -23.85
C ALA A 447 -10.01 -10.00 -22.93
N THR A 448 -9.92 -9.58 -21.66
CA THR A 448 -11.01 -9.72 -20.68
C THR A 448 -11.91 -8.47 -20.64
N TYR A 449 -11.30 -7.29 -20.76
CA TYR A 449 -11.95 -5.99 -20.72
C TYR A 449 -11.57 -5.16 -21.96
N PRO A 450 -12.22 -5.37 -23.11
CA PRO A 450 -11.80 -4.75 -24.38
C PRO A 450 -11.83 -3.21 -24.42
N ALA A 451 -12.58 -2.59 -23.51
CA ALA A 451 -12.70 -1.14 -23.38
C ALA A 451 -11.82 -0.55 -22.27
N ALA A 452 -10.94 -1.35 -21.65
CA ALA A 452 -10.01 -0.86 -20.65
C ALA A 452 -8.92 0.00 -21.29
N ASP A 453 -8.54 1.07 -20.59
CA ASP A 453 -7.38 1.87 -20.93
C ASP A 453 -6.14 1.29 -20.23
N VAL A 454 -5.03 1.20 -20.96
CA VAL A 454 -3.75 0.69 -20.46
C VAL A 454 -2.66 1.70 -20.80
N THR A 455 -1.87 2.04 -19.79
CA THR A 455 -0.74 2.96 -19.86
C THR A 455 0.54 2.33 -19.30
N LEU A 456 1.65 3.04 -19.42
CA LEU A 456 2.98 2.62 -18.98
C LEU A 456 3.69 3.77 -18.28
N LEU A 457 4.33 3.48 -17.15
CA LEU A 457 5.20 4.42 -16.44
C LEU A 457 6.56 4.50 -17.12
N PHE A 458 7.02 5.71 -17.42
CA PHE A 458 8.35 5.95 -17.95
C PHE A 458 9.14 6.89 -17.07
N TYR A 459 10.17 6.33 -16.44
CA TYR A 459 11.11 7.09 -15.63
C TYR A 459 12.28 7.61 -16.46
N ALA A 460 12.13 8.83 -17.00
CA ALA A 460 13.10 9.41 -17.94
C ALA A 460 14.54 9.54 -17.38
N PRO A 461 14.76 9.90 -16.09
CA PRO A 461 16.10 10.03 -15.50
C PRO A 461 16.95 8.76 -15.60
N GLN A 462 16.35 7.60 -15.35
CA GLN A 462 17.07 6.33 -15.43
C GLN A 462 17.19 5.85 -16.87
N VAL A 463 16.08 5.88 -17.63
CA VAL A 463 16.04 5.27 -18.97
C VAL A 463 16.90 6.04 -19.97
N LEU A 464 16.90 7.37 -19.91
CA LEU A 464 17.60 8.24 -20.86
C LEU A 464 18.96 8.73 -20.35
N ASN A 465 19.55 8.05 -19.38
CA ASN A 465 20.84 8.44 -18.80
C ASN A 465 21.96 8.43 -19.87
N PRO A 466 22.52 9.60 -20.24
CA PRO A 466 23.53 9.68 -21.30
C PRO A 466 24.86 9.02 -20.93
N ALA A 467 25.14 8.83 -19.63
CA ALA A 467 26.34 8.15 -19.16
C ALA A 467 26.23 6.62 -19.27
N ALA A 468 25.01 6.06 -19.37
CA ALA A 468 24.76 4.63 -19.44
C ALA A 468 23.88 4.27 -20.66
N PRO A 469 24.39 4.39 -21.91
CA PRO A 469 23.59 4.17 -23.12
C PRO A 469 22.93 2.78 -23.22
N MET A 470 23.47 1.77 -22.54
CA MET A 470 22.84 0.44 -22.53
C MET A 470 21.46 0.43 -21.86
N LEU A 471 21.15 1.38 -20.97
CA LEU A 471 19.83 1.48 -20.35
C LEU A 471 18.76 1.82 -21.38
N VAL A 472 19.09 2.62 -22.40
CA VAL A 472 18.21 2.86 -23.54
C VAL A 472 17.95 1.54 -24.29
N SER A 473 18.99 0.75 -24.58
CA SER A 473 18.84 -0.52 -25.29
C SER A 473 17.91 -1.50 -24.58
N VAL A 474 17.99 -1.60 -23.25
CA VAL A 474 17.22 -2.59 -22.48
C VAL A 474 15.87 -2.06 -21.98
N ASN A 475 15.72 -0.75 -21.77
CA ASN A 475 14.53 -0.15 -21.13
C ASN A 475 13.74 0.81 -22.02
N TYR A 476 14.11 0.98 -23.30
CA TYR A 476 13.36 1.83 -24.25
C TYR A 476 13.02 1.10 -25.57
N PRO A 477 12.16 0.06 -25.54
CA PRO A 477 11.79 -0.70 -26.72
C PRO A 477 10.77 0.05 -27.60
N ILE A 478 11.26 1.06 -28.34
CA ILE A 478 10.45 1.95 -29.20
C ILE A 478 9.49 1.17 -30.11
N SER A 479 9.96 0.10 -30.77
CA SER A 479 9.14 -0.69 -31.70
C SER A 479 7.93 -1.37 -31.05
N SER A 480 7.97 -1.56 -29.73
CA SER A 480 6.87 -2.13 -28.96
C SER A 480 5.99 -1.06 -28.37
N TRP A 481 6.55 0.08 -27.95
CA TRP A 481 5.81 1.09 -27.19
C TRP A 481 5.23 2.22 -28.04
N ALA A 482 5.72 2.43 -29.26
CA ALA A 482 5.23 3.46 -30.15
C ALA A 482 3.70 3.39 -30.34
N TYR A 483 3.07 4.56 -30.44
CA TYR A 483 1.65 4.72 -30.66
C TYR A 483 1.18 3.88 -31.86
N PRO A 484 0.03 3.16 -31.78
CA PRO A 484 -0.97 3.19 -30.70
C PRO A 484 -0.86 2.00 -29.72
N ALA A 485 0.34 1.60 -29.31
CA ALA A 485 0.51 0.43 -28.45
C ALA A 485 -0.24 0.58 -27.09
N PHE A 486 -0.12 1.72 -26.44
CA PHE A 486 -0.84 2.05 -25.20
C PHE A 486 -1.85 3.16 -25.46
N ASP A 487 -2.85 3.29 -24.60
CA ASP A 487 -3.92 4.27 -24.78
C ASP A 487 -3.43 5.70 -24.45
N PHE A 488 -2.46 5.79 -23.54
CA PHE A 488 -1.68 6.98 -23.20
C PHE A 488 -0.39 6.53 -22.51
N LEU A 489 0.52 7.46 -22.19
CA LEU A 489 1.70 7.19 -21.37
C LEU A 489 1.78 8.11 -20.16
N GLU A 490 2.51 7.69 -19.13
CA GLU A 490 2.79 8.50 -17.94
C GLU A 490 4.30 8.73 -17.79
N ILE A 491 4.70 10.00 -17.72
CA ILE A 491 6.11 10.39 -17.57
C ILE A 491 6.37 10.77 -16.12
N GLU A 492 7.44 10.22 -15.59
CA GLU A 492 7.99 10.56 -14.29
C GLU A 492 9.45 11.01 -14.47
N ASP A 493 9.77 12.21 -13.99
CA ASP A 493 11.12 12.77 -14.12
C ASP A 493 11.51 13.75 -13.01
N TYR A 494 10.96 13.54 -11.81
CA TYR A 494 11.16 14.43 -10.67
C TYR A 494 12.65 14.67 -10.34
N ASP A 495 13.57 13.74 -10.62
CA ASP A 495 15.02 13.98 -10.42
C ASP A 495 15.51 15.18 -11.24
N TYR A 496 15.10 15.30 -12.51
CA TYR A 496 15.44 16.45 -13.34
C TYR A 496 14.85 17.74 -12.76
N VAL A 497 13.62 17.69 -12.23
CA VAL A 497 12.98 18.85 -11.61
C VAL A 497 13.68 19.27 -10.32
N ILE A 498 14.02 18.31 -9.46
CA ILE A 498 14.70 18.53 -8.18
C ILE A 498 16.10 19.11 -8.42
N ASP A 499 16.82 18.60 -9.41
CA ASP A 499 18.16 19.07 -9.78
C ASP A 499 18.14 20.38 -10.59
N GLY A 500 16.96 20.81 -11.06
CA GLY A 500 16.78 21.99 -11.90
C GLY A 500 17.25 21.79 -13.35
N ASP A 501 17.35 20.55 -13.82
CA ASP A 501 17.79 20.16 -15.16
C ASP A 501 16.64 20.20 -16.18
N LEU A 502 16.17 21.42 -16.45
CA LEU A 502 15.08 21.68 -17.40
C LEU A 502 15.39 21.21 -18.85
N PRO A 503 16.64 21.27 -19.36
CA PRO A 503 16.95 20.70 -20.67
C PRO A 503 16.72 19.19 -20.76
N GLN A 504 17.05 18.42 -19.71
CA GLN A 504 16.84 16.97 -19.68
C GLN A 504 15.36 16.60 -19.55
N HIS A 505 14.60 17.35 -18.74
CA HIS A 505 13.13 17.27 -18.72
C HIS A 505 12.54 17.48 -20.13
N ALA A 506 12.95 18.56 -20.81
CA ALA A 506 12.46 18.86 -22.16
C ALA A 506 12.86 17.77 -23.17
N ALA A 507 14.06 17.20 -23.06
CA ALA A 507 14.51 16.10 -23.91
C ALA A 507 13.68 14.82 -23.69
N GLY A 508 13.30 14.51 -22.44
CA GLY A 508 12.41 13.40 -22.13
C GLY A 508 11.04 13.55 -22.79
N LEU A 509 10.44 14.74 -22.73
CA LEU A 509 9.18 15.05 -23.41
C LEU A 509 9.28 14.93 -24.94
N VAL A 510 10.41 15.35 -25.53
CA VAL A 510 10.66 15.24 -26.98
C VAL A 510 10.81 13.77 -27.39
N ALA A 511 11.57 12.96 -26.66
CA ALA A 511 11.70 11.53 -26.94
C ALA A 511 10.33 10.85 -27.01
N PHE A 512 9.41 11.21 -26.11
CA PHE A 512 8.03 10.71 -26.11
C PHE A 512 7.23 11.08 -27.36
N ALA A 513 7.30 12.35 -27.75
CA ALA A 513 6.56 12.85 -28.89
C ALA A 513 7.15 12.32 -30.21
N ASP A 514 8.47 12.36 -30.36
CA ASP A 514 9.15 12.10 -31.63
C ASP A 514 9.43 10.61 -31.85
N ASP A 515 9.86 9.87 -30.82
CA ASP A 515 10.19 8.45 -30.97
C ASP A 515 8.97 7.55 -30.77
N LEU A 516 8.17 7.81 -29.73
CA LEU A 516 7.00 6.99 -29.41
C LEU A 516 5.71 7.49 -30.05
N GLY A 517 5.64 8.74 -30.51
CA GLY A 517 4.47 9.27 -31.23
C GLY A 517 3.27 9.63 -30.35
N TYR A 518 3.45 9.77 -29.03
CA TYR A 518 2.39 10.22 -28.12
C TYR A 518 2.43 11.74 -27.97
N GLY A 519 1.35 12.42 -28.34
CA GLY A 519 1.26 13.87 -28.21
C GLY A 519 0.99 14.32 -26.77
N PRO A 520 1.08 15.63 -26.47
CA PRO A 520 0.77 16.15 -25.13
C PRO A 520 -0.64 15.83 -24.60
N ALA A 521 -1.59 15.47 -25.48
CA ALA A 521 -2.93 15.06 -25.10
C ALA A 521 -3.01 13.58 -24.67
N ASP A 522 -2.02 12.79 -25.05
CA ASP A 522 -1.90 11.34 -24.84
C ASP A 522 -0.79 11.02 -23.82
N CYS A 523 -0.31 12.03 -23.10
CA CYS A 523 0.70 11.93 -22.06
C CYS A 523 0.19 12.58 -20.77
N LEU A 524 0.29 11.86 -19.65
CA LEU A 524 0.11 12.40 -18.31
C LEU A 524 1.50 12.61 -17.68
N TYR A 525 1.62 13.65 -16.86
CA TYR A 525 2.84 14.03 -16.17
C TYR A 525 2.58 14.05 -14.67
N PHE A 526 3.46 13.41 -13.90
CA PHE A 526 3.35 13.29 -12.45
C PHE A 526 4.48 14.01 -11.72
#